data_AF-A0A9Q3LLZ8-F1
#
_entry.id   AF-A0A9Q3LLZ8-F1
#
_cell.length_a   1.000
_cell.length_b   1.000
_cell.length_c   1.000
_cell.angle_alpha   90.00
_cell.angle_beta   90.00
_cell.angle_gamma   90.00
#
_symmetry.space_group_name_H-M   'P 1'
#
loop_
_entity.id
_entity.type
_entity.pdbx_description
1 polymer ?
#
loop_
_entity_poly.entity_id
_entity_poly.type
_entity_poly.pdbx_seq_one_letter_code
_entity_poly.pdbx_strand_id
1 'polypeptide(L)'
;MHAKHRNGRVQLYRSTYVRKGEKGNTHGYAQQQFVGSLPAESLAIPDDLAGKLTDAERGYVEREIIEPARQRAEDERLKAQARERDPNWRIVEAARLLKEARNLSDACPGVLDAVGAAGAVDVSEHLRGFVLPSRQNSQTNHPLNDALESIRRATKSVKDGDYGKAPEENVRATNEYQLWAAIKSAIDGAGDDSLLRAMQDAGFAKAKGR
;
A
#
# COMPACT_ATOMS: atom_id res chain seq x y z
N MET A 1 29.24 23.94 -9.63
CA MET A 1 28.30 23.42 -10.64
C MET A 1 26.90 23.48 -10.04
N HIS A 2 25.86 23.66 -10.86
CA HIS A 2 24.47 23.63 -10.42
C HIS A 2 23.65 22.76 -11.36
N ALA A 3 22.83 21.86 -10.80
CA ALA A 3 21.89 21.01 -11.54
C ALA A 3 20.47 21.58 -11.46
N LYS A 4 19.73 21.60 -12.56
CA LYS A 4 18.30 22.00 -12.60
C LYS A 4 17.48 20.89 -13.25
N HIS A 5 16.42 20.45 -12.58
CA HIS A 5 15.55 19.37 -13.07
C HIS A 5 14.38 19.96 -13.85
N ARG A 6 14.21 19.56 -15.12
CA ARG A 6 13.10 19.96 -15.98
C ARG A 6 12.74 18.83 -16.95
N ASN A 7 11.45 18.50 -17.08
CA ASN A 7 10.93 17.53 -18.05
C ASN A 7 11.70 16.18 -18.07
N GLY A 8 11.99 15.62 -16.89
CA GLY A 8 12.73 14.34 -16.77
C GLY A 8 14.23 14.43 -17.14
N ARG A 9 14.76 15.63 -17.33
CA ARG A 9 16.17 15.88 -17.63
C ARG A 9 16.81 16.76 -16.57
N VAL A 10 18.10 16.56 -16.37
CA VAL A 10 18.95 17.38 -15.51
C VAL A 10 19.81 18.26 -16.39
N GLN A 11 19.68 19.58 -16.22
CA GLN A 11 20.44 20.59 -16.93
C GLN A 11 21.58 21.08 -16.04
N LEU A 12 22.81 21.01 -16.55
CA LEU A 12 24.03 21.35 -15.82
C LEU A 12 24.51 22.75 -16.19
N TYR A 13 24.72 23.57 -15.16
CA TYR A 13 25.20 24.94 -15.27
C TYR A 13 26.48 25.16 -14.48
N ARG A 14 27.53 25.58 -15.17
CA ARG A 14 28.77 26.06 -14.54
C ARG A 14 28.52 27.50 -14.08
N SER A 15 28.69 27.75 -12.78
CA SER A 15 28.53 29.08 -12.21
C SER A 15 29.90 29.68 -11.95
N THR A 16 30.18 30.85 -12.50
CA THR A 16 31.39 31.64 -12.25
C THR A 16 30.99 32.97 -11.61
N TYR A 17 31.72 33.40 -10.59
CA TYR A 17 31.46 34.69 -9.95
C TYR A 17 32.21 35.80 -10.70
N VAL A 18 31.49 36.78 -11.21
CA VAL A 18 32.06 37.97 -11.86
C VAL A 18 32.16 39.07 -10.80
N ARG A 19 33.37 39.56 -10.55
CA ARG A 19 33.58 40.58 -9.51
C ARG A 19 33.06 41.95 -9.99
N LYS A 20 32.74 42.83 -9.04
CA LYS A 20 32.38 44.22 -9.34
C LYS A 20 33.49 44.89 -10.15
N GLY A 21 33.13 45.61 -11.21
CA GLY A 21 34.05 46.35 -12.07
C GLY A 21 34.75 45.54 -13.15
N GLU A 22 34.74 44.21 -13.10
CA GLU A 22 35.43 43.34 -14.07
C GLU A 22 34.84 43.43 -15.49
N LYS A 23 33.52 43.70 -15.59
CA LYS A 23 32.81 43.90 -16.87
C LYS A 23 32.02 45.22 -16.88
N GLY A 24 32.52 46.27 -16.22
CA GLY A 24 31.81 47.54 -16.07
C GLY A 24 30.54 47.45 -15.20
N ASN A 25 30.41 46.37 -14.42
CA ASN A 25 29.29 46.10 -13.54
C ASN A 25 29.41 46.82 -12.18
N THR A 26 28.29 47.31 -11.66
CA THR A 26 28.21 48.07 -10.40
C THR A 26 28.24 47.20 -9.14
N HIS A 27 27.99 45.90 -9.27
CA HIS A 27 28.04 44.90 -8.21
C HIS A 27 28.49 43.54 -8.77
N GLY A 28 29.03 42.66 -7.92
CA GLY A 28 29.42 41.31 -8.34
C GLY A 28 28.20 40.40 -8.47
N TYR A 29 28.24 39.49 -9.44
CA TYR A 29 27.12 38.59 -9.73
C TYR A 29 27.61 37.21 -10.18
N ALA A 30 26.75 36.21 -10.04
CA ALA A 30 27.02 34.86 -10.55
C ALA A 30 26.57 34.76 -12.01
N GLN A 31 27.49 34.42 -12.90
CA GLN A 31 27.21 34.09 -14.29
C GLN A 31 27.06 32.57 -14.42
N GLN A 32 25.92 32.11 -14.96
CA GLN A 32 25.67 30.69 -15.21
C GLN A 32 25.85 30.39 -16.70
N GLN A 33 26.72 29.43 -17.03
CA GLN A 33 26.92 28.91 -18.38
C GLN A 33 26.37 27.50 -18.47
N PHE A 34 25.52 27.23 -19.45
CA PHE A 34 25.03 25.88 -19.71
C PHE A 34 26.15 25.00 -20.26
N VAL A 35 26.33 23.81 -19.67
CA VAL A 35 27.37 22.84 -20.06
C VAL A 35 26.77 21.67 -20.83
N GLY A 36 25.60 21.21 -20.41
CA GLY A 36 24.92 20.09 -21.05
C GLY A 36 23.72 19.60 -20.25
N SER A 37 23.08 18.55 -20.74
CA SER A 37 21.96 17.92 -20.05
C SER A 37 22.03 16.41 -20.19
N LEU A 38 21.54 15.72 -19.17
CA LEU A 38 21.40 14.27 -19.14
C LEU A 38 20.01 13.88 -18.64
N PRO A 39 19.44 12.74 -19.05
CA PRO A 39 18.25 12.19 -18.41
C PRO A 39 18.42 12.04 -16.89
N ALA A 40 17.35 12.26 -16.12
CA ALA A 40 17.38 12.13 -14.66
C ALA A 40 17.62 10.70 -14.17
N GLU A 41 17.33 9.71 -15.01
CA GLU A 41 17.53 8.28 -14.75
C GLU A 41 18.84 7.75 -15.35
N SER A 42 19.76 8.64 -15.74
CA SER A 42 21.05 8.20 -16.29
C SER A 42 21.88 7.51 -15.22
N LEU A 43 22.34 6.30 -15.53
CA LEU A 43 23.19 5.50 -14.63
C LEU A 43 24.69 5.76 -14.82
N ALA A 44 25.05 6.54 -15.83
CA ALA A 44 26.42 6.96 -16.10
C ALA A 44 26.42 8.35 -16.75
N ILE A 45 27.53 9.06 -16.62
CA ILE A 45 27.75 10.32 -17.33
C ILE A 45 28.03 9.99 -18.80
N PRO A 46 27.24 10.51 -19.76
CA PRO A 46 27.51 10.31 -21.18
C PRO A 46 28.89 10.83 -21.59
N ASP A 47 29.60 10.13 -22.49
CA ASP A 47 30.97 10.47 -22.88
C ASP A 47 31.10 11.89 -23.49
N ASP A 48 30.08 12.30 -24.25
CA ASP A 48 29.99 13.63 -24.86
C ASP A 48 29.86 14.76 -23.82
N LEU A 49 29.30 14.43 -22.66
CA LEU A 49 29.20 15.33 -21.51
C LEU A 49 30.46 15.24 -20.63
N ALA A 50 31.02 14.04 -20.46
CA ALA A 50 32.24 13.82 -19.69
C ALA A 50 33.40 14.68 -20.23
N GLY A 51 33.56 14.77 -21.56
CA GLY A 51 34.57 15.62 -22.20
C GLY A 51 34.44 17.13 -21.93
N LYS A 52 33.26 17.61 -21.50
CA LYS A 52 32.99 19.04 -21.23
C LYS A 52 33.13 19.42 -19.76
N LEU A 53 33.19 18.41 -18.88
CA LEU A 53 33.24 18.57 -17.43
C LEU A 53 34.69 18.42 -16.93
N THR A 54 35.05 19.25 -15.95
CA THR A 54 36.30 19.05 -15.18
C THR A 54 36.14 17.88 -14.21
N ASP A 55 37.23 17.33 -13.68
CA ASP A 55 37.15 16.19 -12.73
C ASP A 55 36.32 16.51 -11.47
N ALA A 56 36.43 17.73 -10.95
CA ALA A 56 35.62 18.19 -9.83
C ALA A 56 34.12 18.26 -10.18
N GLU A 57 33.80 18.66 -11.41
CA GLU A 57 32.42 18.73 -11.90
C GLU A 57 31.85 17.34 -12.20
N ARG A 58 32.66 16.42 -12.72
CA ARG A 58 32.32 15.00 -12.85
C ARG A 58 31.99 14.40 -11.49
N GLY A 59 32.82 14.65 -10.47
CA GLY A 59 32.56 14.21 -9.10
C GLY A 59 31.27 14.79 -8.50
N TYR A 60 30.90 16.02 -8.86
CA TYR A 60 29.60 16.61 -8.47
C TYR A 60 28.43 15.90 -9.16
N VAL A 61 28.52 15.69 -10.49
CA VAL A 61 27.46 15.01 -11.26
C VAL A 61 27.29 13.55 -10.81
N GLU A 62 28.39 12.86 -10.52
CA GLU A 62 28.36 11.48 -10.05
C GLU A 62 27.58 11.37 -8.73
N ARG A 63 27.93 12.17 -7.73
CA ARG A 63 27.28 12.13 -6.40
C ARG A 63 25.84 12.62 -6.39
N GLU A 64 25.55 13.71 -7.09
CA GLU A 64 24.24 14.37 -6.97
C GLU A 64 23.18 13.78 -7.92
N ILE A 65 23.59 13.11 -9.01
CA ILE A 65 22.68 12.68 -10.07
C ILE A 65 22.81 11.17 -10.30
N ILE A 66 24.03 10.70 -10.57
CA ILE A 66 24.25 9.32 -11.03
C ILE A 66 24.10 8.31 -9.89
N GLU A 67 24.71 8.55 -8.73
CA GLU A 67 24.60 7.67 -7.56
C GLU A 67 23.13 7.50 -7.10
N PRO A 68 22.34 8.58 -6.92
CA PRO A 68 20.91 8.44 -6.61
C PRO A 68 20.12 7.70 -7.69
N ALA A 69 20.43 7.90 -8.98
CA ALA A 69 19.77 7.18 -10.07
C ALA A 69 20.10 5.68 -10.05
N ARG A 70 21.37 5.32 -9.79
CA ARG A 70 21.79 3.91 -9.62
C ARG A 70 21.09 3.26 -8.43
N GLN A 71 21.02 3.94 -7.29
CA GLN A 71 20.35 3.40 -6.12
C GLN A 71 18.86 3.15 -6.39
N ARG A 72 18.16 4.11 -7.03
CA ARG A 72 16.76 3.92 -7.41
C ARG A 72 16.56 2.76 -8.37
N ALA A 73 17.40 2.65 -9.40
CA ALA A 73 17.34 1.55 -10.36
C ALA A 73 17.58 0.18 -9.69
N GLU A 74 18.52 0.11 -8.75
CA GLU A 74 18.79 -1.12 -8.01
C GLU A 74 17.65 -1.46 -7.04
N ASP A 75 17.09 -0.48 -6.34
CA ASP A 75 15.94 -0.68 -5.46
C ASP A 75 14.71 -1.16 -6.26
N GLU A 76 14.47 -0.60 -7.45
CA GLU A 76 13.42 -1.04 -8.36
C GLU A 76 13.66 -2.47 -8.85
N ARG A 77 14.91 -2.80 -9.18
CA ARG A 77 15.30 -4.17 -9.57
C ARG A 77 15.07 -5.16 -8.43
N LEU A 78 15.46 -4.81 -7.21
CA LEU A 78 15.24 -5.64 -6.02
C LEU A 78 13.76 -5.79 -5.70
N LYS A 79 12.96 -4.72 -5.83
CA LYS A 79 11.50 -4.78 -5.68
C LYS A 79 10.85 -5.65 -6.76
N ALA A 80 11.31 -5.56 -8.00
CA ALA A 80 10.83 -6.39 -9.09
C ALA A 80 11.16 -7.87 -8.84
N GLN A 81 12.38 -8.19 -8.41
CA GLN A 81 12.77 -9.54 -8.03
C GLN A 81 11.99 -10.06 -6.82
N ALA A 82 11.76 -9.22 -5.80
CA ALA A 82 10.94 -9.58 -4.64
C ALA A 82 9.50 -9.88 -5.07
N ARG A 83 8.92 -9.04 -5.95
CA ARG A 83 7.61 -9.25 -6.56
C ARG A 83 7.56 -10.54 -7.39
N GLU A 84 8.59 -10.83 -8.18
CA GLU A 84 8.72 -12.09 -8.92
C GLU A 84 8.93 -13.31 -8.04
N ARG A 85 9.36 -13.15 -6.79
CA ARG A 85 9.54 -14.28 -5.86
C ARG A 85 8.35 -14.44 -4.92
N ASP A 86 7.51 -13.41 -4.80
CA ASP A 86 6.30 -13.42 -3.99
C ASP A 86 5.18 -14.26 -4.66
N PRO A 87 4.82 -15.43 -4.07
CA PRO A 87 3.71 -16.24 -4.57
C PRO A 87 2.36 -15.55 -4.39
N ASN A 88 2.19 -14.73 -3.34
CA ASN A 88 0.95 -14.02 -3.08
C ASN A 88 0.70 -12.96 -4.15
N TRP A 89 1.75 -12.28 -4.62
CA TRP A 89 1.62 -11.34 -5.72
C TRP A 89 1.06 -12.01 -6.98
N ARG A 90 1.52 -13.22 -7.33
CA ARG A 90 0.99 -13.98 -8.48
C ARG A 90 -0.49 -14.32 -8.33
N ILE A 91 -0.90 -14.74 -7.14
CA ILE A 91 -2.29 -15.10 -6.85
C ILE A 91 -3.19 -13.85 -6.96
N VAL A 92 -2.74 -12.72 -6.40
CA VAL A 92 -3.46 -11.44 -6.49
C VAL A 92 -3.56 -10.96 -7.94
N GLU A 93 -2.48 -11.07 -8.72
CA GLU A 93 -2.47 -10.70 -10.14
C GLU A 93 -3.39 -11.60 -10.97
N ALA A 94 -3.38 -12.92 -10.73
CA ALA A 94 -4.30 -13.86 -11.36
C ALA A 94 -5.77 -13.51 -11.07
N ALA A 95 -6.09 -13.19 -9.82
CA ALA A 95 -7.43 -12.75 -9.43
C ALA A 95 -7.82 -11.43 -10.13
N ARG A 96 -6.87 -10.49 -10.29
CA ARG A 96 -7.09 -9.23 -11.03
C ARG A 96 -7.39 -9.51 -12.52
N LEU A 97 -6.59 -10.36 -13.16
CA LEU A 97 -6.74 -10.71 -14.58
C LEU A 97 -8.06 -11.46 -14.85
N LEU A 98 -8.47 -12.37 -13.97
CA LEU A 98 -9.76 -13.06 -14.08
C LEU A 98 -10.93 -12.08 -13.97
N LYS A 99 -10.84 -11.11 -13.06
CA LYS A 99 -11.85 -10.05 -12.94
C LYS A 99 -11.92 -9.19 -14.20
N GLU A 100 -10.77 -8.85 -14.78
CA GLU A 100 -10.69 -8.08 -16.02
C GLU A 100 -11.28 -8.85 -17.21
N ALA A 101 -10.96 -10.14 -17.34
CA ALA A 101 -11.53 -11.01 -18.37
C ALA A 101 -13.06 -11.12 -18.25
N ARG A 102 -13.60 -11.26 -17.03
CA ARG A 102 -15.04 -11.23 -16.79
C ARG A 102 -15.65 -9.89 -17.23
N ASN A 103 -15.08 -8.77 -16.80
CA ASN A 103 -15.59 -7.45 -17.17
C ASN A 103 -15.62 -7.25 -18.70
N LEU A 104 -14.59 -7.73 -19.40
CA LEU A 104 -14.53 -7.69 -20.86
C LEU A 104 -15.57 -8.60 -21.51
N SER A 105 -15.83 -9.78 -20.94
CA SER A 105 -16.89 -10.69 -21.39
C SER A 105 -18.30 -10.13 -21.16
N ASP A 106 -18.52 -9.45 -20.04
CA ASP A 106 -19.79 -8.77 -19.74
C ASP A 106 -20.01 -7.58 -20.69
N ALA A 107 -18.93 -6.90 -21.09
CA ALA A 107 -18.98 -5.78 -22.04
C ALA A 107 -19.10 -6.24 -23.51
N CYS A 108 -18.61 -7.43 -23.85
CA CYS A 108 -18.67 -8.00 -25.19
C CYS A 108 -19.10 -9.49 -25.11
N PRO A 109 -20.41 -9.76 -25.08
CA PRO A 109 -20.93 -11.12 -25.00
C PRO A 109 -20.51 -11.94 -26.22
N GLY A 110 -19.84 -13.09 -26.00
CA GLY A 110 -19.41 -14.02 -27.06
C GLY A 110 -17.89 -14.21 -27.23
N VAL A 111 -17.05 -13.51 -26.44
CA VAL A 111 -15.59 -13.67 -26.47
C VAL A 111 -15.10 -14.85 -25.60
N LEU A 112 -15.83 -15.19 -24.52
CA LEU A 112 -15.64 -16.42 -23.75
C LEU A 112 -16.77 -17.39 -24.09
N ASP A 113 -16.44 -18.65 -24.38
CA ASP A 113 -17.44 -19.71 -24.47
C ASP A 113 -18.02 -20.01 -23.06
N ALA A 114 -19.16 -20.70 -23.01
CA ALA A 114 -19.83 -21.02 -21.74
C ALA A 114 -18.92 -21.80 -20.76
N VAL A 115 -17.94 -22.54 -21.30
CA VAL A 115 -16.93 -23.29 -20.55
C VAL A 115 -15.89 -22.36 -19.92
N GLY A 116 -15.40 -21.36 -20.65
CA GLY A 116 -14.47 -20.35 -20.18
C GLY A 116 -15.07 -19.41 -19.14
N ALA A 117 -16.35 -19.06 -19.29
CA ALA A 117 -17.07 -18.27 -18.29
C ALA A 117 -17.28 -19.05 -16.98
N ALA A 118 -17.69 -20.32 -17.05
CA ALA A 118 -17.84 -21.19 -15.88
C ALA A 118 -16.50 -21.48 -15.19
N GLY A 119 -15.44 -21.74 -15.96
CA GLY A 119 -14.09 -21.95 -15.45
C GLY A 119 -13.51 -20.72 -14.76
N ALA A 120 -13.78 -19.51 -15.27
CA ALA A 120 -13.33 -18.28 -14.62
C ALA A 120 -14.02 -18.03 -13.27
N VAL A 121 -15.30 -18.39 -13.13
CA VAL A 121 -16.03 -18.31 -11.86
C VAL A 121 -15.47 -19.33 -10.86
N ASP A 122 -15.29 -20.58 -11.26
CA ASP A 122 -14.80 -21.66 -10.40
C ASP A 122 -13.37 -21.38 -9.88
N VAL A 123 -12.48 -20.92 -10.76
CA VAL A 123 -11.12 -20.50 -10.38
C VAL A 123 -11.15 -19.27 -9.47
N SER A 124 -12.06 -18.32 -9.70
CA SER A 124 -12.20 -17.15 -8.83
C SER A 124 -12.70 -17.50 -7.42
N GLU A 125 -13.55 -18.53 -7.27
CA GLU A 125 -13.99 -19.01 -5.95
C GLU A 125 -12.86 -19.76 -5.23
N HIS A 126 -12.14 -20.64 -5.94
CA HIS A 126 -10.97 -21.34 -5.38
C HIS A 126 -9.87 -20.37 -4.95
N LEU A 127 -9.57 -19.33 -5.75
CA LEU A 127 -8.57 -18.31 -5.41
C LEU A 127 -8.97 -17.47 -4.19
N ARG A 128 -10.28 -17.21 -3.96
CA ARG A 128 -10.72 -16.59 -2.69
C ARG A 128 -10.29 -17.43 -1.49
N GLY A 129 -10.42 -18.76 -1.59
CA GLY A 129 -9.96 -19.71 -0.56
C GLY A 129 -8.46 -19.62 -0.25
N PHE A 130 -7.62 -19.27 -1.25
CA PHE A 130 -6.18 -19.09 -1.08
C PHE A 130 -5.74 -17.68 -0.65
N VAL A 131 -6.53 -16.64 -0.91
CA VAL A 131 -6.21 -15.24 -0.54
C VAL A 131 -6.72 -14.89 0.86
N LEU A 132 -7.78 -15.55 1.33
CA LEU A 132 -8.33 -15.39 2.68
C LEU A 132 -7.40 -15.81 3.84
N PRO A 133 -6.47 -16.77 3.74
CA PRO A 133 -5.55 -17.10 4.84
C PRO A 133 -4.46 -16.05 5.07
N SER A 134 -4.16 -15.18 4.09
CA SER A 134 -3.03 -14.23 4.19
C SER A 134 -3.40 -12.84 4.73
N ARG A 135 -4.67 -12.56 5.03
CA ARG A 135 -5.06 -11.32 5.73
C ARG A 135 -4.82 -11.34 7.24
N GLN A 136 -4.36 -12.45 7.80
CA GLN A 136 -4.18 -12.57 9.26
C GLN A 136 -2.84 -12.08 9.80
N ASN A 137 -1.87 -11.65 8.96
CA ASN A 137 -0.48 -11.46 9.44
C ASN A 137 0.25 -10.15 9.10
N SER A 138 -0.42 -9.04 8.76
CA SER A 138 0.32 -7.77 8.56
C SER A 138 -0.39 -6.48 8.93
N GLN A 139 -1.48 -6.54 9.68
CA GLN A 139 -1.99 -5.37 10.40
C GLN A 139 -2.46 -5.87 11.75
N THR A 140 -1.62 -5.67 12.77
CA THR A 140 -2.02 -5.78 14.17
C THR A 140 -3.07 -4.72 14.45
N ASN A 141 -4.30 -4.97 14.02
CA ASN A 141 -5.44 -4.29 14.59
C ASN A 141 -5.51 -4.73 16.05
N HIS A 142 -5.67 -3.75 16.93
CA HIS A 142 -5.82 -3.99 18.36
C HIS A 142 -7.00 -4.98 18.55
N PRO A 143 -6.84 -6.11 19.29
CA PRO A 143 -7.91 -7.13 19.39
C PRO A 143 -9.28 -6.60 19.83
N LEU A 144 -9.32 -5.53 20.65
CA LEU A 144 -10.56 -4.84 21.01
C LEU A 144 -11.23 -4.11 19.83
N ASN A 145 -10.47 -3.60 18.87
CA ASN A 145 -11.02 -3.01 17.65
C ASN A 145 -11.63 -4.08 16.74
N ASP A 146 -10.99 -5.24 16.62
CA ASP A 146 -11.53 -6.36 15.84
C ASP A 146 -12.84 -6.89 16.46
N ALA A 147 -12.89 -6.98 17.79
CA ALA A 147 -14.12 -7.32 18.52
C ALA A 147 -15.23 -6.28 18.27
N LEU A 148 -14.90 -4.98 18.32
CA LEU A 148 -15.85 -3.89 18.07
C LEU A 148 -16.39 -3.92 16.62
N GLU A 149 -15.53 -4.13 15.62
CA GLU A 149 -15.96 -4.24 14.23
C GLU A 149 -16.83 -5.47 13.99
N SER A 150 -16.50 -6.59 14.63
CA SER A 150 -17.28 -7.84 14.53
C SER A 150 -18.69 -7.65 15.11
N ILE A 151 -18.82 -6.99 16.27
CA ILE A 151 -20.13 -6.66 16.88
C ILE A 151 -20.92 -5.71 15.97
N ARG A 152 -20.28 -4.69 15.38
CA ARG A 152 -20.94 -3.76 14.44
C ARG A 152 -21.48 -4.49 13.21
N ARG A 153 -20.71 -5.43 12.65
CA ARG A 153 -21.13 -6.25 11.50
C ARG A 153 -22.32 -7.13 11.87
N ALA A 154 -22.25 -7.84 13.00
CA ALA A 154 -23.35 -8.66 13.49
C ALA A 154 -24.63 -7.83 13.71
N THR A 155 -24.50 -6.63 14.30
CA THR A 155 -25.62 -5.69 14.49
C THR A 155 -26.25 -5.29 13.17
N LYS A 156 -25.43 -5.03 12.14
CA LYS A 156 -25.92 -4.68 10.81
C LYS A 156 -26.72 -5.83 10.19
N SER A 157 -26.19 -7.06 10.22
CA SER A 157 -26.90 -8.22 9.69
C SER A 157 -28.24 -8.49 10.39
N VAL A 158 -28.34 -8.25 11.70
CA VAL A 158 -29.63 -8.33 12.42
C VAL A 158 -30.61 -7.25 11.95
N LYS A 159 -30.15 -6.02 11.71
CA LYS A 159 -30.99 -4.92 11.21
C LYS A 159 -31.44 -5.11 9.76
N ASP A 160 -30.55 -5.64 8.94
CA ASP A 160 -30.80 -5.88 7.51
C ASP A 160 -31.71 -7.11 7.31
N GLY A 161 -32.00 -7.87 8.38
CA GLY A 161 -32.98 -8.95 8.40
C GLY A 161 -32.40 -10.31 8.04
N ASP A 162 -31.07 -10.46 8.01
CA ASP A 162 -30.37 -11.69 7.61
C ASP A 162 -30.75 -12.90 8.48
N TYR A 163 -31.21 -12.67 9.71
CA TYR A 163 -31.63 -13.69 10.68
C TYR A 163 -33.16 -13.85 10.80
N GLY A 164 -33.94 -13.12 9.99
CA GLY A 164 -35.40 -13.11 10.07
C GLY A 164 -35.96 -12.43 11.32
N LYS A 165 -37.24 -12.67 11.64
CA LYS A 165 -37.90 -12.18 12.85
C LYS A 165 -37.92 -13.26 13.93
N ALA A 166 -37.76 -12.84 15.18
CA ALA A 166 -37.88 -13.74 16.32
C ALA A 166 -39.30 -14.35 16.38
N PRO A 167 -39.44 -15.62 16.79
CA PRO A 167 -40.74 -16.26 16.99
C PRO A 167 -41.52 -15.57 18.12
N GLU A 168 -42.86 -15.63 18.07
CA GLU A 168 -43.75 -14.98 19.05
C GLU A 168 -43.62 -15.60 20.46
N GLU A 169 -43.25 -16.88 20.53
CA GLU A 169 -42.98 -17.60 21.78
C GLU A 169 -41.61 -18.29 21.74
N ASN A 170 -41.05 -18.60 22.91
CA ASN A 170 -39.79 -19.34 23.08
C ASN A 170 -38.54 -18.72 22.41
N VAL A 171 -38.47 -17.38 22.32
CA VAL A 171 -37.29 -16.64 21.84
C VAL A 171 -35.99 -17.09 22.52
N ARG A 172 -36.04 -17.50 23.79
CA ARG A 172 -34.85 -17.96 24.53
C ARG A 172 -34.26 -19.28 24.03
N ALA A 173 -35.04 -20.07 23.29
CA ALA A 173 -34.60 -21.32 22.71
C ALA A 173 -34.00 -21.15 21.31
N THR A 174 -34.04 -19.94 20.72
CA THR A 174 -33.46 -19.72 19.40
C THR A 174 -31.93 -19.66 19.48
N ASN A 175 -31.28 -20.08 18.40
CA ASN A 175 -29.82 -20.08 18.30
C ASN A 175 -29.26 -18.66 18.44
N GLU A 176 -29.95 -17.67 17.86
CA GLU A 176 -29.57 -16.26 17.91
C GLU A 176 -29.58 -15.73 19.35
N TYR A 177 -30.57 -16.13 20.15
CA TYR A 177 -30.64 -15.73 21.56
C TYR A 177 -29.57 -16.44 22.40
N GLN A 178 -29.30 -17.71 22.14
CA GLN A 178 -28.24 -18.47 22.83
C GLN A 178 -26.85 -17.91 22.52
N LEU A 179 -26.58 -17.58 21.25
CA LEU A 179 -25.35 -16.91 20.83
C LEU A 179 -25.21 -15.52 21.45
N TRP A 180 -26.29 -14.74 21.50
CA TRP A 180 -26.31 -13.46 22.21
C TRP A 180 -26.00 -13.64 23.71
N ALA A 181 -26.61 -14.63 24.37
CA ALA A 181 -26.35 -14.92 25.78
C ALA A 181 -24.89 -15.32 26.02
N ALA A 182 -24.30 -16.11 25.13
CA ALA A 182 -22.89 -16.48 25.17
C ALA A 182 -21.97 -15.26 24.97
N ILE A 183 -22.25 -14.41 23.98
CA ILE A 183 -21.50 -13.16 23.73
C ILE A 183 -21.58 -12.25 24.97
N LYS A 184 -22.78 -12.07 25.53
CA LYS A 184 -22.98 -11.27 26.73
C LYS A 184 -22.20 -11.83 27.92
N SER A 185 -22.17 -13.15 28.07
CA SER A 185 -21.40 -13.80 29.14
C SER A 185 -19.88 -13.68 28.94
N ALA A 186 -19.39 -13.69 27.70
CA ALA A 186 -17.98 -13.47 27.41
C ALA A 186 -17.55 -12.01 27.66
N ILE A 187 -18.46 -11.05 27.47
CA ILE A 187 -18.18 -9.61 27.67
C ILE A 187 -18.28 -9.25 29.16
N ASP A 188 -19.45 -9.50 29.78
CA ASP A 188 -19.82 -8.99 31.12
C ASP A 188 -20.15 -10.13 32.12
N GLY A 189 -19.71 -11.36 31.83
CA GLY A 189 -19.98 -12.51 32.70
C GLY A 189 -19.29 -12.40 34.06
N ALA A 190 -19.88 -13.09 35.06
CA ALA A 190 -19.34 -13.19 36.41
C ALA A 190 -18.16 -14.19 36.55
N GLY A 191 -17.78 -14.87 35.47
CA GLY A 191 -16.64 -15.79 35.44
C GLY A 191 -15.31 -15.07 35.19
N ASP A 192 -14.22 -15.70 35.60
CA ASP A 192 -12.85 -15.15 35.55
C ASP A 192 -12.36 -14.85 34.12
N ASP A 193 -12.96 -15.50 33.11
CA ASP A 193 -12.59 -15.35 31.69
C ASP A 193 -13.36 -14.24 30.96
N SER A 194 -14.14 -13.40 31.66
CA SER A 194 -14.87 -12.32 31.01
C SER A 194 -13.96 -11.14 30.65
N LEU A 195 -14.24 -10.52 29.51
CA LEU A 195 -13.47 -9.37 29.04
C LEU A 195 -13.48 -8.22 30.05
N LEU A 196 -14.64 -7.94 30.66
CA LEU A 196 -14.76 -6.92 31.69
C LEU A 196 -13.89 -7.22 32.91
N ARG A 197 -13.79 -8.48 33.34
CA ARG A 197 -12.94 -8.87 34.48
C ARG A 197 -11.47 -8.71 34.15
N ALA A 198 -11.04 -9.18 32.98
CA ALA A 198 -9.68 -8.98 32.50
C ALA A 198 -9.31 -7.49 32.40
N MET A 199 -10.23 -6.63 31.95
CA MET A 199 -10.04 -5.18 31.92
C MET A 199 -9.96 -4.55 33.32
N GLN A 200 -10.69 -5.08 34.30
CA GLN A 200 -10.62 -4.62 35.69
C GLN A 200 -9.30 -5.02 36.35
N ASP A 201 -8.87 -6.27 36.18
CA ASP A 201 -7.62 -6.78 36.76
C ASP A 201 -6.39 -6.07 36.15
N ALA A 202 -6.46 -5.72 34.86
CA ALA A 202 -5.45 -4.90 34.20
C ALA A 202 -5.56 -3.39 34.49
N GLY A 203 -6.55 -2.94 35.27
CA GLY A 203 -6.71 -1.54 35.68
C GLY A 203 -7.32 -0.59 34.65
N PHE A 204 -7.82 -1.10 33.52
CA PHE A 204 -8.46 -0.32 32.46
C PHE A 204 -9.95 -0.04 32.71
N ALA A 205 -10.58 -0.76 33.64
CA ALA A 205 -11.97 -0.56 34.03
C ALA A 205 -12.12 -0.60 35.56
N LYS A 206 -13.03 0.20 36.12
CA LYS A 206 -13.36 0.13 37.55
C LYS A 206 -14.51 -0.85 37.77
N ALA A 207 -14.37 -1.73 38.76
CA ALA A 207 -15.49 -2.53 39.23
C ALA A 207 -16.60 -1.59 39.72
N LYS A 208 -17.83 -1.82 39.25
CA LYS A 208 -18.97 -1.00 39.64
C LYS A 208 -19.43 -1.43 41.04
N GLY A 209 -18.80 -0.83 42.05
CA GLY A 209 -19.25 -0.82 43.44
C GLY A 209 -18.78 -2.01 44.28
N ARG A 210 -18.13 -1.67 45.41
CA ARG A 210 -18.69 -2.07 46.69
C ARG A 210 -19.43 -0.85 47.24
#